data_AF-A0A501XG90-F1
#
_entry.id   AF-A0A501XG90-F1
#
_cell.length_a   1.000
_cell.length_b   1.000
_cell.length_c   1.000
_cell.angle_alpha   90.00
_cell.angle_beta   90.00
_cell.angle_gamma   90.00
#
_symmetry.space_group_name_H-M   'P 1'
#
loop_
_entity.id
_entity.type
_entity.pdbx_description
1 polymer ?
#
loop_
_entity_poly.entity_id
_entity_poly.type
_entity_poly.pdbx_seq_one_letter_code
_entity_poly.pdbx_strand_id
1 'polypeptide(L)' 'MEFEPSDMPSVMAAIRHGYGEAEKRGHAASTGYRFGCCHFTFQNEWDDPCLIAGSIEGDKILNALYATLTRA' A
#
# COMPACT_ATOMS: atom_id res chain seq x y z
N MET A 1 1.38 7.37 1.93
CA MET A 1 0.06 7.27 2.59
C MET A 1 0.28 6.55 3.89
N GLU A 2 -0.08 7.19 4.99
CA GLU A 2 0.14 6.69 6.36
C GLU A 2 -1.17 6.08 6.88
N PHE A 3 -1.05 5.04 7.69
CA PHE A 3 -2.17 4.29 8.25
C PHE A 3 -1.86 3.88 9.68
N GLU A 4 -2.88 3.66 10.51
CA GLU A 4 -2.66 2.98 11.78
C GLU A 4 -2.37 1.48 11.51
N PRO A 5 -1.58 0.80 12.37
CA PRO A 5 -1.36 -0.64 12.25
C PRO A 5 -2.65 -1.48 12.18
N SER A 6 -3.72 -1.02 12.83
CA SER A 6 -5.06 -1.64 12.80
C SER A 6 -5.73 -1.58 11.44
N ASP A 7 -5.36 -0.63 10.59
CA ASP A 7 -5.94 -0.46 9.25
C ASP A 7 -5.33 -1.41 8.22
N MET A 8 -4.18 -1.99 8.54
CA MET A 8 -3.43 -2.84 7.62
C MET A 8 -4.21 -4.01 7.02
N PRO A 9 -5.04 -4.76 7.77
CA PRO A 9 -5.91 -5.77 7.19
C PRO A 9 -6.87 -5.20 6.12
N SER A 10 -7.45 -4.02 6.37
CA SER A 10 -8.37 -3.34 5.45
C SER A 10 -7.64 -2.81 4.21
N VAL A 11 -6.44 -2.24 4.38
CA VAL A 11 -5.57 -1.79 3.28
C VAL A 11 -5.21 -2.97 2.37
N MET A 12 -4.77 -4.08 2.95
CA MET A 12 -4.41 -5.28 2.19
C MET A 12 -5.63 -5.89 1.47
N ALA A 13 -6.81 -5.86 2.10
CA ALA A 13 -8.05 -6.31 1.47
C ALA A 13 -8.45 -5.41 0.29
N ALA A 14 -8.34 -4.10 0.43
CA ALA A 14 -8.63 -3.14 -0.63
C ALA A 14 -7.65 -3.28 -1.82
N ILE A 15 -6.35 -3.48 -1.54
CA ILE A 15 -5.35 -3.77 -2.57
C ILE A 15 -5.72 -5.05 -3.32
N ARG A 16 -6.02 -6.13 -2.58
CA ARG A 16 -6.39 -7.42 -3.19
C ARG A 16 -7.63 -7.31 -4.07
N HIS A 17 -8.66 -6.61 -3.59
CA HIS A 17 -9.91 -6.44 -4.32
C HIS A 17 -9.75 -5.57 -5.58
N GLY A 18 -8.96 -4.49 -5.51
CA GLY A 18 -8.80 -3.55 -6.62
C GLY A 18 -7.72 -3.94 -7.63
N TYR A 19 -6.68 -4.63 -7.20
CA TYR A 19 -5.44 -4.79 -7.98
C TYR A 19 -4.88 -6.21 -7.99
N GLY A 20 -5.55 -7.16 -7.33
CA GLY A 20 -5.09 -8.54 -7.17
C GLY A 20 -4.06 -8.71 -6.05
N GLU A 21 -3.51 -9.92 -5.94
CA GLU A 21 -2.51 -10.23 -4.91
C GLU A 21 -1.22 -9.41 -5.12
N ALA A 22 -0.80 -8.69 -4.07
CA ALA A 22 0.43 -7.92 -4.12
C ALA A 22 1.64 -8.84 -3.99
N GLU A 23 2.57 -8.74 -4.93
CA GLU A 23 3.86 -9.42 -4.81
C GLU A 23 4.72 -8.71 -3.76
N LYS A 24 5.23 -9.47 -2.80
CA LYS A 24 6.09 -8.96 -1.71
C LYS A 24 7.55 -9.32 -1.98
N ARG A 25 8.44 -8.34 -1.84
CA ARG A 25 9.89 -8.54 -1.80
C ARG A 25 10.43 -7.93 -0.50
N GLY A 26 10.93 -8.78 0.39
CA GLY A 26 11.59 -8.34 1.61
C GLY A 26 12.98 -7.78 1.31
N HIS A 27 13.28 -6.60 1.85
CA HIS A 27 14.62 -6.03 1.93
C HIS A 27 15.00 -5.86 3.41
N ALA A 28 16.29 -5.69 3.72
CA ALA A 28 16.79 -5.67 5.10
C ALA A 28 16.17 -4.56 5.99
N ALA A 29 15.65 -3.48 5.39
CA ALA A 29 15.07 -2.33 6.10
C ALA A 29 13.68 -1.91 5.58
N SER A 30 13.14 -2.59 4.56
CA SER A 30 11.85 -2.24 3.96
C SER A 30 11.22 -3.44 3.27
N THR A 31 9.93 -3.37 2.98
CA THR A 31 9.28 -4.37 2.13
C THR A 31 8.78 -3.70 0.86
N GLY A 32 9.27 -4.16 -0.29
CA GLY A 32 8.75 -3.77 -1.59
C GLY A 32 7.46 -4.51 -1.91
N TYR A 33 6.48 -3.79 -2.45
CA TYR A 33 5.19 -4.31 -2.89
C TYR A 33 5.00 -4.00 -4.38
N ARG A 34 4.43 -4.96 -5.13
CA ARG A 34 4.06 -4.76 -6.53
C ARG A 34 2.60 -5.14 -6.75
N PHE A 35 1.80 -4.18 -7.21
CA PHE A 35 0.39 -4.37 -7.57
C PHE A 35 -0.04 -3.27 -8.56
N GLY A 36 -1.08 -3.52 -9.37
CA GLY A 36 -1.55 -2.53 -10.36
C GLY A 36 -0.45 -2.07 -11.34
N CYS A 37 0.47 -2.96 -11.70
CA CYS A 37 1.67 -2.68 -12.51
C CYS A 37 2.62 -1.60 -11.94
N CYS A 38 2.48 -1.23 -10.68
CA CYS A 38 3.29 -0.21 -10.02
C CYS A 38 4.12 -0.81 -8.88
N HIS A 39 5.22 -0.13 -8.55
CA HIS A 39 6.06 -0.45 -7.39
C HIS A 39 5.73 0.47 -6.23
N PHE A 40 5.63 -0.13 -5.06
CA PHE A 40 5.40 0.54 -3.80
C PHE A 40 6.43 0.10 -2.79
N THR A 41 6.79 1.00 -1.88
CA THR A 41 7.58 0.68 -0.72
C THR A 41 6.69 0.77 0.49
N PHE A 42 6.68 -0.28 1.29
CA PHE A 42 6.11 -0.26 2.60
C PHE A 42 7.23 -0.04 3.61
N GLN A 43 7.16 1.09 4.30
CA GLN A 43 8.05 1.43 5.39
C GLN A 43 7.26 1.35 6.68
N ASN A 44 7.79 0.62 7.65
CA ASN A 44 7.26 0.64 9.02
C ASN A 44 8.23 1.46 9.86
N GLU A 45 8.23 2.77 9.64
CA GLU A 45 9.01 3.70 10.44
C GLU A 45 8.14 4.07 11.65
N TRP A 46 8.62 3.72 12.87
CA TRP A 46 8.01 4.18 14.13
C TRP A 46 6.57 3.71 14.41
N ASP A 47 6.23 2.49 14.03
CA ASP A 47 4.89 1.89 14.19
C ASP A 47 3.77 2.59 13.38
N ASP A 48 4.11 3.53 12.50
CA ASP A 48 3.20 4.14 11.54
C ASP A 48 3.47 3.57 10.14
N PRO A 49 2.74 2.52 9.74
CA PRO A 49 2.91 1.93 8.42
C PRO A 49 2.62 2.94 7.31
N CYS A 50 3.63 3.16 6.46
CA CYS A 50 3.54 4.07 5.33
C CYS A 50 3.73 3.33 4.00
N LEU A 51 2.76 3.47 3.10
CA LEU A 51 2.80 2.98 1.74
C LEU A 51 3.17 4.12 0.79
N ILE A 52 4.28 3.97 0.08
CA ILE A 52 4.89 5.01 -0.76
C ILE A 52 4.91 4.53 -2.20
N ALA A 53 4.41 5.35 -3.12
CA ALA A 53 4.47 5.06 -4.55
C ALA A 53 5.81 5.49 -5.15
N GLY A 54 6.35 4.68 -6.07
CA GLY A 54 7.55 5.01 -6.84
C GLY A 54 7.27 5.72 -8.18
N SER A 55 6.01 5.99 -8.51
CA SER A 55 5.60 6.60 -9.79
C SER A 55 4.27 7.37 -9.68
N ILE A 56 4.01 8.24 -10.67
CA ILE A 56 2.77 9.02 -10.79
C ILE A 56 1.54 8.11 -10.92
N GLU A 57 1.67 6.98 -11.62
CA GLU A 57 0.63 5.96 -11.71
C GLU A 57 0.33 5.34 -10.35
N GLY A 58 1.38 5.11 -9.54
CA GLY A 58 1.24 4.65 -8.17
C GLY A 58 0.50 5.65 -7.29
N ASP A 59 0.71 6.95 -7.47
CA ASP A 59 -0.04 7.99 -6.73
C ASP A 59 -1.55 7.94 -7.04
N LYS A 60 -1.93 7.67 -8.28
CA LYS A 60 -3.35 7.48 -8.65
C LYS A 60 -3.94 6.28 -7.93
N ILE A 61 -3.18 5.20 -7.81
CA ILE A 61 -3.57 4.00 -7.07
C ILE A 61 -3.72 4.31 -5.57
N LEU A 62 -2.79 5.05 -4.96
CA LEU A 62 -2.90 5.47 -3.56
C LEU A 62 -4.17 6.30 -3.33
N ASN A 63 -4.47 7.26 -4.21
CA ASN A 63 -5.68 8.07 -4.12
C ASN A 63 -6.96 7.23 -4.23
N ALA A 64 -6.98 6.23 -5.13
CA ALA A 64 -8.11 5.33 -5.28
C ALA A 64 -8.29 4.41 -4.05
N LEU A 65 -7.19 3.92 -3.47
CA LEU A 65 -7.22 3.15 -2.23
C LEU A 65 -7.78 3.99 -1.08
N TYR A 66 -7.34 5.22 -0.91
CA TYR A 66 -7.86 6.14 0.10
C TYR A 66 -9.34 6.40 -0.05
N ALA A 67 -9.79 6.71 -1.27
CA ALA A 67 -11.21 6.93 -1.54
C ALA A 67 -12.05 5.68 -1.25
N THR A 68 -11.50 4.48 -1.42
CA THR A 68 -12.17 3.22 -1.10
C THR A 68 -12.26 3.01 0.41
N LEU A 69 -11.14 3.22 1.13
CA LEU A 69 -11.04 3.00 2.57
C LEU A 69 -11.85 4.03 3.38
N THR A 70 -11.99 5.26 2.89
CA THR A 70 -12.76 6.33 3.56
C THR A 70 -14.26 6.31 3.24
N ARG A 71 -14.70 5.48 2.29
CA ARG A 71 -16.12 5.30 1.93
C ARG A 71 -16.75 4.04 2.53
N ALA A 72 -15.95 3.18 3.16
CA ALA A 72 -16.38 1.97 3.85
C ALA A 72 -16.76 2.29 5.31
#